data_AF-A0A220UA72-F1
#
_entry.id   AF-A0A220UA72-F1
#
_cell.length_a   1.000
_cell.length_b   1.000
_cell.length_c   1.000
_cell.angle_alpha   90.00
_cell.angle_beta   90.00
_cell.angle_gamma   90.00
#
_symmetry.space_group_name_H-M   'P 1'
#
loop_
_entity.id
_entity.type
_entity.pdbx_description
1 polymer ?
#
loop_
_entity_poly.entity_id
_entity_poly.type
_entity_poly.pdbx_seq_one_letter_code
_entity_poly.pdbx_strand_id
1 'polypeptide(L)'
;MTRHELRRSARKDLMMSTRPVGRRGLFLGAGSLLATGLLAACGSEVEPPAAPPTGKELAEPTPVQTTEQLTSIVPEVNTAVVAADKALKAKKLAPRVSGSAAEFRTAAYEMIEKAEEWAEELTVPGAELLVPMTSVTAEFPRVAMALVEDSTEEGVPYFVALQQADAKSPYSAWGWAQQAVGIEMPMVANAVVGSEQVTPDSKGLVMTPQEALALYADVLTAGDDKDPEDQLAENPFQTATHERIQTEREELNAGVEWDEAATIHESFSVQSEEFAGVRTDDGGAIVMATLLSTRKVSIKDGATMRYAEENKYTKVIGKKEFTSEFIRKFGTHIALFIPSADAGGQIQPIGATQTALSATGE
;
A
#
# COMPACT_ATOMS: atom_id res chain seq x y z
N MET A 1 25.49 -2.53 -57.89
CA MET A 1 25.00 -3.77 -58.55
C MET A 1 23.56 -3.97 -58.09
N THR A 2 22.57 -3.46 -58.86
CA THR A 2 21.61 -4.22 -59.72
C THR A 2 20.70 -5.17 -58.92
N ARG A 3 19.36 -5.19 -58.96
CA ARG A 3 18.24 -4.66 -59.79
C ARG A 3 16.95 -4.76 -58.92
N HIS A 4 15.98 -3.82 -58.93
CA HIS A 4 14.73 -3.79 -59.75
C HIS A 4 13.81 -5.01 -59.53
N GLU A 5 12.49 -5.00 -59.24
CA GLU A 5 11.31 -4.20 -59.63
C GLU A 5 10.12 -4.52 -58.67
N LEU A 6 9.30 -3.58 -58.18
CA LEU A 6 8.08 -2.95 -58.75
C LEU A 6 6.81 -3.84 -58.91
N ARG A 7 5.71 -3.34 -58.30
CA ARG A 7 4.35 -3.07 -58.85
C ARG A 7 3.11 -3.84 -58.32
N ARG A 8 2.14 -3.00 -57.92
CA ARG A 8 0.65 -3.02 -58.15
C ARG A 8 -0.20 -4.02 -57.36
N SER A 9 -1.46 -3.77 -57.02
CA SER A 9 -2.30 -2.56 -56.95
C SER A 9 -3.68 -2.93 -56.36
N ALA A 10 -4.32 -1.96 -55.72
CA ALA A 10 -5.74 -1.59 -55.87
C ALA A 10 -6.87 -2.44 -55.23
N ARG A 11 -7.54 -1.77 -54.28
CA ARG A 11 -8.99 -1.50 -54.12
C ARG A 11 -9.99 -2.66 -54.23
N LYS A 12 -10.91 -2.71 -53.26
CA LYS A 12 -12.30 -2.26 -53.48
C LYS A 12 -13.06 -2.04 -52.17
N ASP A 13 -13.70 -0.87 -52.12
CA ASP A 13 -14.83 -0.51 -51.27
C ASP A 13 -15.99 -1.49 -51.42
N LEU A 14 -16.84 -1.60 -50.38
CA LEU A 14 -18.30 -1.63 -50.53
C LEU A 14 -18.98 -1.30 -49.20
N MET A 15 -19.61 -0.12 -49.18
CA MET A 15 -20.57 0.35 -48.20
C MET A 15 -21.92 -0.36 -48.35
N MET A 16 -22.69 -0.27 -47.25
CA MET A 16 -24.16 -0.19 -47.17
C MET A 16 -24.99 -1.40 -47.62
N SER A 17 -25.87 -1.86 -46.72
CA SER A 17 -27.31 -1.80 -47.02
C SER A 17 -28.17 -1.90 -45.77
N THR A 18 -29.04 -0.91 -45.66
CA THR A 18 -30.23 -0.79 -44.82
C THR A 18 -31.35 -1.75 -45.27
N ARG A 19 -32.19 -2.24 -44.36
CA ARG A 19 -33.61 -1.82 -44.25
C ARG A 19 -34.45 -2.60 -43.21
N PRO A 20 -35.52 -1.98 -42.69
CA PRO A 20 -36.47 -2.51 -41.70
C PRO A 20 -37.79 -2.99 -42.34
N VAL A 21 -38.56 -3.83 -41.64
CA VAL A 21 -40.00 -4.12 -41.87
C VAL A 21 -40.55 -4.69 -40.56
N GLY A 22 -41.72 -4.39 -39.99
CA GLY A 22 -42.88 -3.63 -40.40
C GLY A 22 -44.15 -4.28 -39.81
N ARG A 23 -44.85 -3.54 -38.94
CA ARG A 23 -46.31 -3.51 -38.66
C ARG A 23 -47.22 -4.68 -39.09
N ARG A 24 -48.07 -5.14 -38.14
CA ARG A 24 -49.54 -5.36 -38.21
C ARG A 24 -49.94 -6.24 -37.01
N GLY A 25 -51.08 -6.09 -36.32
CA GLY A 25 -52.25 -5.26 -36.48
C GLY A 25 -53.16 -5.49 -35.27
N LEU A 26 -53.96 -4.47 -34.95
CA LEU A 26 -54.97 -4.42 -33.91
C LEU A 26 -56.18 -5.28 -34.29
N PHE A 27 -56.68 -6.13 -33.39
CA PHE A 27 -58.07 -6.58 -33.39
C PHE A 27 -58.68 -6.40 -32.01
N LEU A 28 -59.64 -5.49 -31.95
CA LEU A 28 -60.61 -5.32 -30.89
C LEU A 28 -61.58 -6.51 -30.93
N GLY A 29 -61.79 -7.15 -29.78
CA GLY A 29 -62.85 -8.13 -29.55
C GLY A 29 -63.33 -8.00 -28.11
N ALA A 30 -64.44 -7.29 -27.92
CA ALA A 30 -65.17 -7.23 -26.67
C ALA A 30 -65.87 -8.58 -26.42
N GLY A 31 -65.74 -9.11 -25.21
CA GLY A 31 -66.40 -10.34 -24.80
C GLY A 31 -66.22 -10.56 -23.30
N SER A 32 -67.05 -9.90 -22.50
CA SER A 32 -67.15 -10.08 -21.06
C SER A 32 -67.68 -11.47 -20.73
N LEU A 33 -66.94 -12.28 -19.99
CA LEU A 33 -67.49 -13.40 -19.20
C LEU A 33 -66.64 -13.58 -17.94
N LEU A 34 -67.31 -13.48 -16.80
CA LEU A 34 -66.79 -13.70 -15.45
C LEU A 34 -66.21 -15.10 -15.29
N ALA A 35 -64.96 -15.19 -14.85
CA ALA A 35 -64.40 -16.36 -14.19
C ALA A 35 -63.40 -15.90 -13.13
N THR A 36 -63.90 -15.69 -11.91
CA THR A 36 -63.10 -15.70 -10.68
C THR A 36 -62.50 -17.10 -10.51
N GLY A 37 -61.17 -17.22 -10.65
CA GLY A 37 -60.48 -18.49 -10.48
C GLY A 37 -58.96 -18.37 -10.57
N LEU A 38 -58.31 -18.30 -9.41
CA LEU A 38 -56.97 -18.82 -9.11
C LEU A 38 -55.80 -18.30 -9.97
N LEU A 39 -55.33 -17.08 -9.65
CA LEU A 39 -53.91 -16.71 -9.82
C LEU A 39 -53.18 -16.95 -8.49
N ALA A 40 -52.93 -18.22 -8.17
CA ALA A 40 -52.10 -18.64 -7.04
C ALA A 40 -51.08 -19.69 -7.51
N ALA A 41 -50.19 -19.26 -8.41
CA ALA A 41 -48.98 -19.95 -8.85
C ALA A 41 -48.18 -18.89 -9.62
N CYS A 42 -46.95 -18.46 -9.28
CA CYS A 42 -45.90 -19.04 -8.48
C CYS A 42 -45.26 -17.91 -7.65
N GLY A 43 -45.53 -17.90 -6.35
CA GLY A 43 -44.71 -17.18 -5.38
C GLY A 43 -44.17 -18.23 -4.43
N SER A 44 -43.23 -19.06 -4.89
CA SER A 44 -42.42 -19.81 -3.95
C SER A 44 -41.59 -18.78 -3.19
N GLU A 45 -42.06 -18.42 -2.00
CA GLU A 45 -41.24 -17.82 -0.96
C GLU A 45 -39.98 -18.69 -0.87
N VAL A 46 -38.87 -18.22 -1.44
CA VAL A 46 -37.60 -18.91 -1.30
C VAL A 46 -37.22 -18.73 0.15
N GLU A 47 -37.52 -19.74 0.95
CA GLU A 47 -37.09 -19.79 2.33
C GLU A 47 -35.58 -19.51 2.36
N PRO A 48 -35.12 -18.48 3.10
CA PRO A 48 -33.70 -18.18 3.13
C PRO A 48 -32.96 -19.44 3.57
N PRO A 49 -31.84 -19.79 2.90
CA PRO A 49 -31.11 -20.99 3.24
C PRO A 49 -30.82 -20.99 4.75
N ALA A 50 -30.99 -22.16 5.38
CA ALA A 50 -30.75 -22.32 6.80
C ALA A 50 -29.41 -21.67 7.17
N ALA A 51 -29.42 -20.86 8.23
CA ALA A 51 -28.21 -20.20 8.70
C ALA A 51 -27.11 -21.28 8.87
N PRO A 52 -25.88 -21.02 8.38
CA PRO A 52 -24.80 -21.99 8.52
C PRO A 52 -24.66 -22.37 10.00
N PRO A 53 -24.38 -23.65 10.31
CA PRO A 53 -24.24 -24.09 11.69
C PRO A 53 -23.18 -23.22 12.36
N THR A 54 -23.55 -22.53 13.43
CA THR A 54 -22.58 -21.82 14.27
C THR A 54 -21.62 -22.88 14.81
N GLY A 55 -20.34 -22.74 14.48
CA GLY A 55 -19.30 -23.62 15.00
C GLY A 55 -19.32 -23.64 16.52
N LYS A 56 -18.80 -24.72 17.13
CA LYS A 56 -18.60 -24.72 18.59
C LYS A 56 -17.68 -23.56 18.96
N GLU A 57 -18.10 -22.77 19.94
CA GLU A 57 -17.24 -21.79 20.57
C GLU A 57 -16.02 -22.52 21.16
N LEU A 58 -14.83 -22.03 20.82
CA LEU A 58 -13.58 -22.63 21.30
C LEU A 58 -13.41 -22.30 22.78
N ALA A 59 -12.84 -23.24 23.54
CA ALA A 59 -12.60 -23.03 24.98
C ALA A 59 -11.49 -21.99 25.24
N GLU A 60 -10.57 -21.82 24.28
CA GLU A 60 -9.46 -20.87 24.31
C GLU A 60 -9.27 -20.25 22.92
N PRO A 61 -8.76 -19.00 22.82
CA PRO A 61 -8.41 -18.39 21.54
C PRO A 61 -7.35 -19.24 20.83
N THR A 62 -7.55 -19.52 19.55
CA THR A 62 -6.57 -20.23 18.71
C THR A 62 -6.13 -19.35 17.55
N PRO A 63 -4.92 -19.55 17.01
CA PRO A 63 -4.49 -18.90 15.78
C PRO A 63 -5.54 -19.00 14.67
N VAL A 64 -5.86 -17.86 14.07
CA VAL A 64 -6.81 -17.80 12.97
C VAL A 64 -6.21 -18.40 11.70
N GLN A 65 -4.89 -18.25 11.53
CA GLN A 65 -4.16 -18.77 10.38
C GLN A 65 -3.13 -19.79 10.84
N THR A 66 -2.99 -20.88 10.10
CA THR A 66 -1.88 -21.82 10.31
C THR A 66 -0.64 -21.35 9.56
N THR A 67 0.53 -21.82 9.99
CA THR A 67 1.78 -21.57 9.27
C THR A 67 1.70 -22.01 7.81
N GLU A 68 1.08 -23.16 7.52
CA GLU A 68 0.92 -23.67 6.15
C GLU A 68 0.07 -22.74 5.27
N GLN A 69 -0.94 -22.09 5.85
CA GLN A 69 -1.74 -21.10 5.14
C GLN A 69 -0.89 -19.88 4.78
N LEU A 70 -0.10 -19.34 5.71
CA LEU A 70 0.79 -18.21 5.43
C LEU A 70 1.88 -18.58 4.43
N THR A 71 2.46 -19.78 4.51
CA THR A 71 3.41 -20.32 3.51
C THR A 71 2.79 -20.45 2.12
N SER A 72 1.46 -20.56 2.02
CA SER A 72 0.76 -20.54 0.72
C SER A 72 0.43 -19.12 0.27
N ILE A 73 -0.01 -18.24 1.18
CA ILE A 73 -0.43 -16.86 0.88
C ILE A 73 0.76 -16.00 0.43
N VAL A 74 1.93 -16.10 1.08
CA VAL A 74 3.10 -15.26 0.77
C VAL A 74 3.58 -15.41 -0.69
N PRO A 75 3.80 -16.63 -1.22
CA PRO A 75 4.13 -16.80 -2.64
C PRO A 75 3.07 -16.23 -3.60
N GLU A 76 1.79 -16.30 -3.24
CA GLU A 76 0.71 -15.74 -4.07
C GLU A 76 0.74 -14.21 -4.09
N VAL A 77 1.07 -13.57 -2.96
CA VAL A 77 1.32 -12.12 -2.88
C VAL A 77 2.49 -11.74 -3.79
N ASN A 78 3.64 -12.40 -3.63
CA ASN A 78 4.82 -12.17 -4.48
C ASN A 78 4.47 -12.33 -5.97
N THR A 79 3.80 -13.41 -6.34
CA THR A 79 3.39 -13.69 -7.72
C THR A 79 2.52 -12.57 -8.29
N ALA A 80 1.56 -12.06 -7.50
CA ALA A 80 0.69 -10.96 -7.92
C ALA A 80 1.48 -9.67 -8.15
N VAL A 81 2.41 -9.34 -7.25
CA VAL A 81 3.29 -8.15 -7.37
C VAL A 81 4.18 -8.27 -8.61
N VAL A 82 4.92 -9.36 -8.77
CA VAL A 82 5.80 -9.60 -9.94
C VAL A 82 5.03 -9.54 -11.26
N ALA A 83 3.83 -10.15 -11.31
CA ALA A 83 3.00 -10.14 -12.51
C ALA A 83 2.42 -8.75 -12.84
N ALA A 84 2.13 -7.94 -11.81
CA ALA A 84 1.68 -6.56 -11.94
C ALA A 84 2.82 -5.65 -12.40
N ASP A 85 4.00 -5.74 -11.77
CA ASP A 85 5.19 -4.95 -12.07
C ASP A 85 5.67 -5.17 -13.50
N LYS A 86 5.83 -6.43 -13.90
CA LYS A 86 6.23 -6.79 -15.27
C LYS A 86 5.26 -6.26 -16.32
N ALA A 87 3.99 -6.10 -15.98
CA ALA A 87 2.96 -5.65 -16.91
C ALA A 87 2.59 -4.17 -16.74
N LEU A 88 3.17 -3.48 -15.74
CA LEU A 88 2.76 -2.16 -15.26
C LEU A 88 1.24 -2.05 -15.10
N LYS A 89 0.61 -3.05 -14.46
CA LYS A 89 -0.85 -3.18 -14.36
C LYS A 89 -1.31 -3.50 -12.94
N ALA A 90 -1.67 -2.46 -12.20
CA ALA A 90 -2.15 -2.57 -10.81
C ALA A 90 -3.36 -3.50 -10.63
N LYS A 91 -4.22 -3.65 -11.64
CA LYS A 91 -5.35 -4.61 -11.58
C LYS A 91 -4.93 -6.07 -11.35
N LYS A 92 -3.68 -6.43 -11.64
CA LYS A 92 -3.14 -7.78 -11.41
C LYS A 92 -2.72 -8.03 -9.96
N LEU A 93 -2.65 -6.99 -9.13
CA LEU A 93 -2.37 -7.08 -7.70
C LEU A 93 -3.54 -7.76 -6.98
N ALA A 94 -4.76 -7.48 -7.41
CA ALA A 94 -5.95 -8.11 -6.85
C ALA A 94 -6.04 -9.60 -7.22
N PRO A 95 -6.55 -10.45 -6.31
CA PRO A 95 -7.08 -10.09 -5.00
C PRO A 95 -6.04 -10.13 -3.87
N ARG A 96 -4.78 -10.47 -4.14
CA ARG A 96 -3.77 -10.75 -3.10
C ARG A 96 -3.07 -9.52 -2.55
N VAL A 97 -3.13 -8.41 -3.26
CA VAL A 97 -2.64 -7.12 -2.81
C VAL A 97 -3.76 -6.10 -2.93
N SER A 98 -3.95 -5.32 -1.87
CA SER A 98 -5.01 -4.33 -1.70
C SER A 98 -4.46 -3.07 -1.02
N GLY A 99 -5.33 -2.13 -0.64
CA GLY A 99 -4.95 -0.97 0.16
C GLY A 99 -3.87 -0.09 -0.50
N SER A 100 -3.10 0.60 0.34
CA SER A 100 -2.05 1.52 -0.08
C SER A 100 -0.96 0.86 -0.91
N ALA A 101 -0.63 -0.42 -0.71
CA ALA A 101 0.27 -1.13 -1.62
C ALA A 101 -0.24 -1.12 -3.07
N ALA A 102 -1.53 -1.35 -3.28
CA ALA A 102 -2.12 -1.28 -4.63
C ALA A 102 -2.17 0.16 -5.16
N GLU A 103 -2.45 1.14 -4.31
CA GLU A 103 -2.46 2.57 -4.67
C GLU A 103 -1.06 3.08 -5.02
N PHE A 104 -0.06 2.74 -4.21
CA PHE A 104 1.33 3.15 -4.41
C PHE A 104 1.90 2.54 -5.68
N ARG A 105 1.59 1.27 -5.97
CA ARG A 105 1.96 0.64 -7.24
C ARG A 105 1.29 1.29 -8.43
N THR A 106 0.01 1.66 -8.32
CA THR A 106 -0.70 2.38 -9.38
C THR A 106 0.03 3.68 -9.72
N ALA A 107 0.34 4.47 -8.69
CA ALA A 107 1.06 5.74 -8.83
C ALA A 107 2.48 5.53 -9.39
N ALA A 108 3.21 4.53 -8.91
CA ALA A 108 4.54 4.19 -9.40
C ALA A 108 4.53 3.79 -10.88
N TYR A 109 3.55 2.98 -11.33
CA TYR A 109 3.41 2.63 -12.74
C TYR A 109 3.14 3.85 -13.63
N GLU A 110 2.32 4.79 -13.17
CA GLU A 110 2.07 6.04 -13.89
C GLU A 110 3.35 6.90 -14.02
N MET A 111 4.24 6.87 -13.02
CA MET A 111 5.55 7.51 -13.13
C MET A 111 6.48 6.77 -14.09
N ILE A 112 6.49 5.44 -14.07
CA ILE A 112 7.29 4.59 -14.98
C ILE A 112 6.89 4.80 -16.43
N GLU A 113 5.59 4.96 -16.72
CA GLU A 113 5.11 5.28 -18.07
C GLU A 113 5.67 6.60 -18.62
N LYS A 114 6.05 7.54 -17.74
CA LYS A 114 6.65 8.83 -18.11
C LYS A 114 8.18 8.81 -18.08
N ALA A 115 8.77 7.98 -17.21
CA ALA A 115 10.20 7.85 -17.02
C ALA A 115 10.53 6.41 -16.59
N GLU A 116 10.97 5.58 -17.55
CA GLU A 116 11.15 4.13 -17.39
C GLU A 116 12.13 3.74 -16.27
N GLU A 117 13.10 4.60 -15.99
CA GLU A 117 14.07 4.50 -14.88
C GLU A 117 13.44 4.41 -13.48
N TRP A 118 12.17 4.77 -13.31
CA TRP A 118 11.45 4.54 -12.06
C TRP A 118 11.21 3.06 -11.77
N ALA A 119 11.32 2.19 -12.78
CA ALA A 119 11.17 0.75 -12.60
C ALA A 119 12.23 0.16 -11.67
N GLU A 120 13.40 0.81 -11.57
CA GLU A 120 14.50 0.42 -10.66
C GLU A 120 14.16 0.65 -9.18
N GLU A 121 13.21 1.53 -8.88
CA GLU A 121 12.81 1.86 -7.50
C GLU A 121 11.75 0.88 -6.96
N LEU A 122 11.25 -0.03 -7.80
CA LEU A 122 10.26 -1.02 -7.39
C LEU A 122 10.94 -2.11 -6.57
N THR A 123 10.60 -2.20 -5.28
CA THR A 123 11.04 -3.27 -4.38
C THR A 123 9.94 -4.29 -4.17
N VAL A 124 10.25 -5.58 -4.07
CA VAL A 124 9.25 -6.65 -4.01
C VAL A 124 9.54 -7.56 -2.82
N PRO A 125 8.56 -7.83 -1.92
CA PRO A 125 8.74 -8.83 -0.88
C PRO A 125 8.91 -10.22 -1.51
N GLY A 126 9.81 -11.03 -0.98
CA GLY A 126 10.11 -12.38 -1.45
C GLY A 126 8.95 -13.37 -1.28
N ALA A 127 9.13 -14.56 -1.83
CA ALA A 127 8.12 -15.63 -1.80
C ALA A 127 8.27 -16.58 -0.60
N GLU A 128 9.41 -16.55 0.11
CA GLU A 128 9.68 -17.44 1.24
C GLU A 128 9.28 -16.79 2.57
N LEU A 129 8.51 -17.53 3.37
CA LEU A 129 8.09 -17.12 4.71
C LEU A 129 9.18 -17.48 5.72
N LEU A 130 9.69 -16.48 6.44
CA LEU A 130 10.67 -16.66 7.51
C LEU A 130 9.99 -16.80 8.87
N VAL A 131 9.11 -15.85 9.21
CA VAL A 131 8.44 -15.80 10.52
C VAL A 131 6.95 -15.50 10.35
N PRO A 132 6.06 -16.46 10.63
CA PRO A 132 4.62 -16.22 10.71
C PRO A 132 4.23 -15.53 12.01
N MET A 133 3.43 -14.46 11.92
CA MET A 133 2.81 -13.80 13.07
C MET A 133 1.28 -13.79 12.86
N THR A 134 0.60 -14.69 13.57
CA THR A 134 -0.84 -14.91 13.43
C THR A 134 -1.60 -14.33 14.62
N SER A 135 -2.73 -13.69 14.36
CA SER A 135 -3.62 -13.24 15.43
C SER A 135 -4.57 -14.35 15.89
N VAL A 136 -5.03 -14.27 17.12
CA VAL A 136 -6.03 -15.19 17.69
C VAL A 136 -7.47 -14.63 17.68
N THR A 137 -7.68 -13.42 17.13
CA THR A 137 -9.00 -12.79 17.16
C THR A 137 -9.97 -13.41 16.15
N ALA A 138 -11.16 -13.78 16.61
CA ALA A 138 -12.22 -14.26 15.72
C ALA A 138 -12.88 -13.12 14.93
N GLU A 139 -12.70 -11.87 15.36
CA GLU A 139 -13.37 -10.68 14.87
C GLU A 139 -12.73 -10.14 13.59
N PHE A 140 -13.56 -9.58 12.71
CA PHE A 140 -13.08 -8.96 11.48
C PHE A 140 -12.91 -7.44 11.67
N PRO A 141 -11.92 -6.81 11.02
CA PRO A 141 -10.91 -7.42 10.16
C PRO A 141 -9.85 -8.21 10.96
N ARG A 142 -9.50 -9.39 10.46
CA ARG A 142 -8.45 -10.23 11.05
C ARG A 142 -7.11 -9.86 10.46
N VAL A 143 -6.11 -9.64 11.30
CA VAL A 143 -4.76 -9.29 10.86
C VAL A 143 -3.81 -10.47 11.01
N ALA A 144 -2.83 -10.53 10.13
CA ALA A 144 -1.62 -11.34 10.30
C ALA A 144 -0.44 -10.53 9.77
N MET A 145 0.75 -10.82 10.27
CA MET A 145 1.99 -10.30 9.70
C MET A 145 2.90 -11.46 9.34
N ALA A 146 3.76 -11.23 8.37
CA ALA A 146 4.79 -12.18 7.98
C ALA A 146 6.11 -11.45 7.85
N LEU A 147 7.17 -12.03 8.39
CA LEU A 147 8.52 -11.71 7.94
C LEU A 147 8.84 -12.64 6.78
N VAL A 148 9.22 -12.08 5.64
CA VAL A 148 9.51 -12.81 4.40
C VAL A 148 10.88 -12.42 3.88
N GLU A 149 11.51 -13.29 3.10
CA GLU A 149 12.79 -12.96 2.46
C GLU A 149 12.67 -11.76 1.52
N ASP A 150 13.81 -11.20 1.11
CA ASP A 150 13.84 -10.32 -0.05
C ASP A 150 13.63 -11.14 -1.33
N SER A 151 13.13 -10.48 -2.38
CA SER A 151 13.13 -11.05 -3.73
C SER A 151 14.54 -11.21 -4.33
N THR A 152 15.54 -10.51 -3.77
CA THR A 152 16.95 -10.66 -4.14
C THR A 152 17.68 -11.61 -3.18
N GLU A 153 18.62 -12.42 -3.70
CA GLU A 153 19.44 -13.30 -2.86
C GLU A 153 20.19 -12.52 -1.78
N GLU A 154 20.18 -13.03 -0.55
CA GLU A 154 20.83 -12.41 0.64
C GLU A 154 20.36 -10.97 0.94
N GLY A 155 19.20 -10.57 0.42
CA GLY A 155 18.61 -9.27 0.68
C GLY A 155 18.01 -9.15 2.09
N VAL A 156 17.58 -7.95 2.44
CA VAL A 156 17.03 -7.65 3.76
C VAL A 156 15.53 -8.03 3.79
N PRO A 157 15.08 -8.84 4.77
CA PRO A 157 13.69 -9.28 4.88
C PRO A 157 12.65 -8.15 4.88
N TYR A 158 11.41 -8.49 4.54
CA TYR A 158 10.26 -7.58 4.60
C TYR A 158 9.25 -8.05 5.65
N PHE A 159 8.73 -7.11 6.42
CA PHE A 159 7.45 -7.26 7.09
C PHE A 159 6.33 -7.09 6.07
N VAL A 160 5.37 -8.00 6.03
CA VAL A 160 4.19 -7.94 5.16
C VAL A 160 2.95 -7.93 6.04
N ALA A 161 2.13 -6.89 5.91
CA ALA A 161 0.87 -6.78 6.64
C ALA A 161 -0.27 -7.41 5.84
N LEU A 162 -0.88 -8.45 6.39
CA LEU A 162 -1.97 -9.21 5.80
C LEU A 162 -3.27 -8.93 6.54
N GLN A 163 -4.35 -8.75 5.79
CA GLN A 163 -5.67 -8.55 6.35
C GLN A 163 -6.71 -9.41 5.64
N GLN A 164 -7.66 -9.91 6.43
CA GLN A 164 -8.90 -10.49 5.93
C GLN A 164 -10.08 -9.62 6.41
N ALA A 165 -10.78 -9.01 5.47
CA ALA A 165 -11.88 -8.08 5.76
C ALA A 165 -13.16 -8.78 6.26
N ASP A 166 -13.44 -9.99 5.79
CA ASP A 166 -14.59 -10.80 6.17
C ASP A 166 -14.31 -12.29 5.90
N ALA A 167 -15.22 -13.16 6.35
CA ALA A 167 -15.04 -14.61 6.26
C ALA A 167 -14.94 -15.19 4.83
N LYS A 168 -15.36 -14.44 3.81
CA LYS A 168 -15.34 -14.84 2.39
C LYS A 168 -14.21 -14.16 1.63
N SER A 169 -13.71 -13.04 2.14
CA SER A 169 -12.57 -12.34 1.56
C SER A 169 -11.28 -13.15 1.75
N PRO A 170 -10.37 -13.15 0.75
CA PRO A 170 -9.05 -13.72 0.93
C PRO A 170 -8.22 -12.87 1.90
N TYR A 171 -7.13 -13.43 2.40
CA TYR A 171 -6.05 -12.62 2.97
C TYR A 171 -5.35 -11.87 1.84
N SER A 172 -5.21 -10.56 2.01
CA SER A 172 -4.57 -9.66 1.09
C SER A 172 -3.52 -8.84 1.82
N ALA A 173 -2.37 -8.60 1.17
CA ALA A 173 -1.36 -7.69 1.67
C ALA A 173 -1.74 -6.25 1.35
N TRP A 174 -1.84 -5.40 2.36
CA TRP A 174 -2.08 -3.96 2.15
C TRP A 174 -0.79 -3.13 2.18
N GLY A 175 0.30 -3.68 2.70
CA GLY A 175 1.59 -2.98 2.78
C GLY A 175 2.74 -3.92 3.12
N TRP A 176 3.97 -3.47 2.83
CA TRP A 176 5.20 -4.16 3.24
C TRP A 176 6.30 -3.15 3.58
N ALA A 177 7.07 -3.45 4.62
CA ALA A 177 8.16 -2.61 5.10
C ALA A 177 9.44 -3.43 5.20
N GLN A 178 10.49 -3.02 4.51
CA GLN A 178 11.80 -3.66 4.60
C GLN A 178 12.36 -3.47 6.01
N GLN A 179 12.89 -4.55 6.59
CA GLN A 179 13.46 -4.53 7.92
C GLN A 179 14.63 -3.52 8.00
N ALA A 180 14.70 -2.79 9.10
CA ALA A 180 15.79 -1.87 9.38
C ALA A 180 17.09 -2.63 9.62
N VAL A 181 18.13 -2.33 8.84
CA VAL A 181 19.46 -2.93 9.01
C VAL A 181 20.06 -2.48 10.34
N GLY A 182 20.62 -3.43 11.09
CA GLY A 182 21.25 -3.16 12.39
C GLY A 182 20.28 -3.08 13.56
N ILE A 183 18.97 -3.29 13.34
CA ILE A 183 17.96 -3.36 14.39
C ILE A 183 17.61 -4.81 14.70
N GLU A 184 17.68 -5.19 15.97
CA GLU A 184 17.31 -6.53 16.43
C GLU A 184 15.80 -6.77 16.27
N MET A 185 15.45 -7.98 15.83
CA MET A 185 14.05 -8.36 15.63
C MET A 185 13.43 -8.75 16.99
N PRO A 186 12.27 -8.16 17.37
CA PRO A 186 11.63 -8.45 18.66
C PRO A 186 11.16 -9.91 18.77
N MET A 187 11.16 -10.47 19.98
CA MET A 187 10.66 -11.84 20.18
C MET A 187 9.16 -11.94 19.93
N VAL A 188 8.76 -12.65 18.88
CA VAL A 188 7.35 -12.87 18.54
C VAL A 188 6.83 -14.22 19.04
N ALA A 189 5.53 -14.28 19.27
CA ALA A 189 4.88 -15.50 19.73
C ALA A 189 5.03 -16.65 18.75
N ASN A 190 5.12 -17.86 19.31
CA ASN A 190 5.06 -19.07 18.51
C ASN A 190 3.73 -19.12 17.75
N ALA A 191 3.77 -19.30 16.43
CA ALA A 191 2.57 -19.31 15.60
C ALA A 191 1.54 -20.40 15.94
N VAL A 192 1.92 -21.45 16.68
CA VAL A 192 0.98 -22.46 17.20
C VAL A 192 0.09 -21.89 18.32
N VAL A 193 0.60 -20.91 19.07
CA VAL A 193 -0.15 -20.19 20.12
C VAL A 193 -0.82 -18.96 19.53
N GLY A 194 -0.11 -18.26 18.65
CA GLY A 194 -0.55 -16.99 18.07
C GLY A 194 -0.44 -15.82 19.06
N SER A 195 -0.76 -14.64 18.57
CA SER A 195 -0.68 -13.39 19.33
C SER A 195 -2.05 -12.74 19.45
N GLU A 196 -2.26 -12.01 20.55
CA GLU A 196 -3.37 -11.06 20.62
C GLU A 196 -3.20 -9.98 19.55
N GLN A 197 -4.29 -9.66 18.84
CA GLN A 197 -4.31 -8.56 17.89
C GLN A 197 -4.25 -7.23 18.65
N VAL A 198 -3.37 -6.35 18.21
CA VAL A 198 -3.24 -4.99 18.74
C VAL A 198 -4.09 -4.05 17.90
N THR A 199 -4.70 -3.07 18.57
CA THR A 199 -5.46 -1.96 17.99
C THR A 199 -4.72 -0.64 18.20
N PRO A 200 -5.06 0.44 17.45
CA PRO A 200 -4.41 1.74 17.64
C PRO A 200 -4.45 2.31 19.07
N ASP A 201 -5.48 1.95 19.85
CA ASP A 201 -5.73 2.43 21.21
C ASP A 201 -5.33 1.43 22.32
N SER A 202 -4.74 0.30 21.94
CA SER A 202 -4.31 -0.76 22.86
C SER A 202 -3.41 -0.25 23.99
N LYS A 203 -3.67 -0.72 25.21
CA LYS A 203 -3.00 -0.28 26.46
C LYS A 203 -1.94 -1.28 26.93
N GLY A 204 -1.24 -0.97 28.02
CA GLY A 204 -0.19 -1.84 28.58
C GLY A 204 1.13 -1.79 27.81
N LEU A 205 1.28 -0.80 26.94
CA LEU A 205 2.50 -0.47 26.21
C LEU A 205 3.07 0.83 26.78
N VAL A 206 4.36 1.11 26.54
CA VAL A 206 4.99 2.39 26.94
C VAL A 206 4.26 3.60 26.35
N MET A 207 3.65 3.42 25.18
CA MET A 207 2.81 4.39 24.48
C MET A 207 1.75 3.64 23.66
N THR A 208 0.56 4.21 23.43
CA THR A 208 -0.38 3.55 22.52
C THR A 208 0.17 3.52 21.09
N PRO A 209 -0.20 2.54 20.24
CA PRO A 209 0.27 2.51 18.87
C PRO A 209 -0.07 3.77 18.07
N GLN A 210 -1.25 4.36 18.30
CA GLN A 210 -1.63 5.62 17.67
C GLN A 210 -0.70 6.78 18.05
N GLU A 211 -0.40 6.92 19.34
CA GLU A 211 0.50 7.97 19.84
C GLU A 211 1.94 7.73 19.33
N ALA A 212 2.41 6.48 19.30
CA ALA A 212 3.74 6.13 18.81
C ALA A 212 3.91 6.45 17.32
N LEU A 213 2.91 6.13 16.50
CA LEU A 213 2.90 6.47 15.08
C LEU A 213 2.85 7.98 14.85
N ALA A 214 2.08 8.71 15.65
CA ALA A 214 2.02 10.17 15.57
C ALA A 214 3.37 10.81 15.96
N LEU A 215 3.98 10.36 17.06
CA LEU A 215 5.31 10.81 17.47
C LEU A 215 6.34 10.55 16.39
N TYR A 216 6.35 9.36 15.78
CA TYR A 216 7.29 9.04 14.72
C TYR A 216 7.08 9.91 13.46
N ALA A 217 5.83 10.16 13.05
CA ALA A 217 5.54 11.07 11.95
C ALA A 217 5.97 12.52 12.24
N ASP A 218 5.81 12.98 13.50
CA ASP A 218 6.23 14.31 13.94
C ASP A 218 7.76 14.43 13.93
N VAL A 219 8.49 13.43 14.42
CA VAL A 219 9.96 13.39 14.38
C VAL A 219 10.48 13.34 12.94
N LEU A 220 9.88 12.53 12.06
CA LEU A 220 10.23 12.54 10.63
C LEU A 220 10.03 13.92 9.99
N THR A 221 9.00 14.66 10.41
CA THR A 221 8.66 15.99 9.87
C THR A 221 9.54 17.12 10.41
N ALA A 222 9.82 17.10 11.71
CA ALA A 222 10.36 18.26 12.42
C ALA A 222 11.61 17.96 13.27
N GLY A 223 12.12 16.74 13.23
CA GLY A 223 13.33 16.32 13.94
C GLY A 223 13.09 15.99 15.42
N ASP A 224 14.19 15.69 16.11
CA ASP A 224 14.19 15.10 17.46
C ASP A 224 13.67 16.06 18.54
N ASP A 225 13.54 17.36 18.25
CA ASP A 225 12.87 18.34 19.12
C ASP A 225 11.39 17.96 19.40
N LYS A 226 10.80 17.08 18.58
CA LYS A 226 9.46 16.51 18.80
C LYS A 226 9.43 15.36 19.79
N ASP A 227 10.58 14.81 20.13
CA ASP A 227 10.72 13.75 21.11
C ASP A 227 11.68 14.16 22.25
N PRO A 228 11.30 15.17 23.07
CA PRO A 228 12.16 15.67 24.13
C PRO A 228 12.39 14.66 25.27
N GLU A 229 11.58 13.60 25.32
CA GLU A 229 11.68 12.52 26.31
C GLU A 229 12.50 11.34 25.80
N ASP A 230 13.06 11.42 24.58
CA ASP A 230 13.88 10.38 23.95
C ASP A 230 13.15 9.02 23.97
N GLN A 231 11.89 9.02 23.53
CA GLN A 231 11.02 7.83 23.51
C GLN A 231 11.21 6.98 22.25
N LEU A 232 11.77 7.53 21.17
CA LEU A 232 12.07 6.83 19.92
C LEU A 232 13.56 6.50 19.83
N ALA A 233 13.86 5.24 19.57
CA ALA A 233 15.21 4.82 19.25
C ALA A 233 15.60 5.24 17.82
N GLU A 234 16.90 5.48 17.62
CA GLU A 234 17.46 5.75 16.31
C GLU A 234 17.16 4.62 15.31
N ASN A 235 16.98 4.99 14.05
CA ASN A 235 16.69 4.05 12.97
C ASN A 235 17.21 4.58 11.62
N PRO A 236 17.65 3.70 10.72
CA PRO A 236 18.27 4.11 9.46
C PRO A 236 17.33 4.88 8.53
N PHE A 237 16.02 4.65 8.58
CA PHE A 237 15.07 5.34 7.71
C PHE A 237 14.91 6.82 8.07
N GLN A 238 14.79 7.14 9.37
CA GLN A 238 14.75 8.51 9.87
C GLN A 238 16.04 9.24 9.53
N THR A 239 17.20 8.65 9.87
CA THR A 239 18.52 9.22 9.58
C THR A 239 18.68 9.53 8.10
N ALA A 240 18.44 8.53 7.22
CA ALA A 240 18.56 8.72 5.78
C ALA A 240 17.57 9.75 5.21
N THR A 241 16.36 9.83 5.78
CA THR A 241 15.36 10.82 5.36
C THR A 241 15.82 12.23 5.69
N HIS A 242 16.24 12.47 6.94
CA HIS A 242 16.74 13.78 7.37
C HIS A 242 18.01 14.16 6.61
N GLU A 243 18.99 13.26 6.49
CA GLU A 243 20.22 13.49 5.72
C GLU A 243 19.91 13.88 4.28
N ARG A 244 19.05 13.12 3.58
CA ARG A 244 18.64 13.43 2.20
C ARG A 244 17.99 14.81 2.07
N ILE A 245 17.16 15.23 3.03
CA ILE A 245 16.53 16.57 3.02
C ILE A 245 17.60 17.65 3.22
N GLN A 246 18.54 17.42 4.14
CA GLN A 246 19.60 18.38 4.44
C GLN A 246 20.56 18.52 3.26
N THR A 247 21.03 17.41 2.69
CA THR A 247 21.88 17.44 1.49
C THR A 247 21.18 18.16 0.33
N GLU A 248 19.90 17.86 0.08
CA GLU A 248 19.15 18.55 -0.99
C GLU A 248 19.04 20.06 -0.72
N ARG A 249 18.87 20.47 0.55
CA ARG A 249 18.80 21.88 0.94
C ARG A 249 20.14 22.59 0.76
N GLU A 250 21.25 21.92 1.10
CA GLU A 250 22.61 22.44 0.93
C GLU A 250 22.95 22.60 -0.54
N GLU A 251 22.71 21.57 -1.36
CA GLU A 251 22.98 21.59 -2.80
C GLU A 251 22.15 22.67 -3.51
N LEU A 252 20.86 22.78 -3.17
CA LEU A 252 19.95 23.74 -3.80
C LEU A 252 20.33 25.20 -3.48
N ASN A 253 20.84 25.46 -2.27
CA ASN A 253 21.16 26.81 -1.81
C ASN A 253 22.67 27.12 -1.85
N ALA A 254 23.47 26.27 -2.48
CA ALA A 254 24.91 26.47 -2.60
C ALA A 254 25.22 27.77 -3.36
N GLY A 255 25.81 28.75 -2.67
CA GLY A 255 26.16 30.05 -3.26
C GLY A 255 24.98 30.99 -3.49
N VAL A 256 23.82 30.70 -2.89
CA VAL A 256 22.64 31.57 -2.88
C VAL A 256 22.63 32.36 -1.57
N GLU A 257 22.37 33.68 -1.64
CA GLU A 257 22.23 34.51 -0.45
C GLU A 257 21.04 34.04 0.40
N TRP A 258 21.16 34.14 1.73
CA TRP A 258 20.18 33.55 2.65
C TRP A 258 18.74 34.05 2.39
N ASP A 259 18.59 35.31 2.02
CA ASP A 259 17.28 35.86 1.76
C ASP A 259 16.68 35.32 0.46
N GLU A 260 17.48 34.83 -0.50
CA GLU A 260 17.06 34.24 -1.79
C GLU A 260 16.94 32.70 -1.76
N ALA A 261 17.31 32.09 -0.64
CA ALA A 261 17.33 30.63 -0.48
C ALA A 261 15.93 30.00 -0.61
N ALA A 262 15.87 28.89 -1.33
CA ALA A 262 14.69 28.04 -1.38
C ALA A 262 14.54 27.22 -0.09
N THR A 263 13.31 27.03 0.36
CA THR A 263 13.03 26.20 1.54
C THR A 263 12.60 24.80 1.11
N ILE A 264 13.11 23.78 1.78
CA ILE A 264 12.68 22.39 1.60
C ILE A 264 12.07 21.90 2.91
N HIS A 265 10.85 21.40 2.85
CA HIS A 265 10.18 20.77 3.98
C HIS A 265 9.44 19.52 3.51
N GLU A 266 9.53 18.45 4.29
CA GLU A 266 8.73 17.24 4.09
C GLU A 266 7.87 17.00 5.32
N SER A 267 6.56 16.94 5.12
CA SER A 267 5.60 16.69 6.20
C SER A 267 5.02 15.29 6.06
N PHE A 268 5.04 14.52 7.14
CA PHE A 268 4.52 13.17 7.23
C PHE A 268 3.16 13.16 7.96
N SER A 269 2.30 12.24 7.58
CA SER A 269 1.00 12.03 8.21
C SER A 269 0.65 10.55 8.23
N VAL A 270 0.03 10.08 9.32
CA VAL A 270 -0.41 8.69 9.46
C VAL A 270 -1.75 8.50 8.74
N GLN A 271 -1.86 7.44 7.92
CA GLN A 271 -3.13 7.00 7.36
C GLN A 271 -3.82 6.07 8.36
N SER A 272 -4.95 6.50 8.93
CA SER A 272 -5.60 5.82 10.06
C SER A 272 -6.36 4.54 9.71
N GLU A 273 -6.67 4.31 8.43
CA GLU A 273 -7.49 3.17 7.98
C GLU A 273 -6.69 1.87 7.76
N GLU A 274 -5.35 1.96 7.76
CA GLU A 274 -4.47 0.81 7.49
C GLU A 274 -3.53 0.58 8.66
N PHE A 275 -3.90 -0.40 9.48
CA PHE A 275 -3.16 -0.76 10.67
C PHE A 275 -3.20 -2.27 10.87
N ALA A 276 -2.04 -2.86 11.16
CA ALA A 276 -1.94 -4.23 11.62
C ALA A 276 -1.05 -4.24 12.86
N GLY A 277 -1.43 -5.00 13.89
CA GLY A 277 -0.61 -5.12 15.07
C GLY A 277 -0.83 -6.44 15.79
N VAL A 278 0.23 -6.96 16.38
CA VAL A 278 0.20 -8.17 17.20
C VAL A 278 1.09 -8.01 18.44
N ARG A 279 0.72 -8.66 19.53
CA ARG A 279 1.55 -8.74 20.73
C ARG A 279 2.81 -9.58 20.50
N THR A 280 3.90 -9.16 21.12
CA THR A 280 5.15 -9.93 21.24
C THR A 280 5.14 -10.77 22.52
N ASP A 281 6.05 -11.74 22.61
CA ASP A 281 6.11 -12.68 23.74
C ASP A 281 6.48 -12.00 25.08
N ASP A 282 7.17 -10.86 25.01
CA ASP A 282 7.54 -10.01 26.15
C ASP A 282 6.45 -8.99 26.54
N GLY A 283 5.26 -9.09 25.94
CA GLY A 283 4.11 -8.23 26.21
C GLY A 283 4.10 -6.90 25.45
N GLY A 284 5.15 -6.62 24.65
CA GLY A 284 5.18 -5.50 23.72
C GLY A 284 4.24 -5.70 22.52
N ALA A 285 4.45 -4.91 21.47
CA ALA A 285 3.70 -5.01 20.23
C ALA A 285 4.58 -4.71 19.01
N ILE A 286 4.40 -5.50 17.95
CA ILE A 286 4.82 -5.09 16.60
C ILE A 286 3.60 -4.54 15.90
N VAL A 287 3.74 -3.37 15.29
CA VAL A 287 2.67 -2.70 14.55
C VAL A 287 3.18 -2.23 13.19
N MET A 288 2.32 -2.30 12.18
CA MET A 288 2.53 -1.75 10.86
C MET A 288 1.47 -0.71 10.53
N ALA A 289 1.88 0.34 9.84
CA ALA A 289 0.98 1.40 9.38
C ALA A 289 1.49 2.02 8.07
N THR A 290 0.62 2.83 7.46
CA THR A 290 0.95 3.62 6.28
C THR A 290 1.12 5.09 6.66
N LEU A 291 2.22 5.69 6.21
CA LEU A 291 2.45 7.14 6.23
C LEU A 291 2.34 7.70 4.81
N LEU A 292 1.81 8.92 4.71
CA LEU A 292 1.90 9.73 3.50
C LEU A 292 2.77 10.95 3.79
N SER A 293 3.65 11.30 2.86
CA SER A 293 4.46 12.51 2.97
C SER A 293 4.39 13.41 1.75
N THR A 294 4.54 14.71 1.98
CA THR A 294 4.67 15.71 0.91
C THR A 294 5.95 16.50 1.13
N ARG A 295 6.91 16.34 0.22
CA ARG A 295 8.12 17.15 0.17
C ARG A 295 7.90 18.33 -0.76
N LYS A 296 7.88 19.53 -0.18
CA LYS A 296 7.74 20.80 -0.90
C LYS A 296 9.06 21.56 -0.88
N VAL A 297 9.57 21.85 -2.06
CA VAL A 297 10.56 22.90 -2.30
C VAL A 297 9.80 24.16 -2.66
N SER A 298 9.96 25.22 -1.87
CA SER A 298 9.39 26.54 -2.16
C SER A 298 10.49 27.47 -2.64
N ILE A 299 10.29 28.03 -3.83
CA ILE A 299 11.22 28.90 -4.52
C ILE A 299 10.77 30.34 -4.26
N LYS A 300 11.70 31.22 -3.92
CA LYS A 300 11.38 32.62 -3.65
C LYS A 300 10.94 33.34 -4.91
N ASP A 301 10.03 34.31 -4.76
CA ASP A 301 9.60 35.20 -5.82
C ASP A 301 10.78 35.83 -6.56
N GLY A 302 10.79 35.67 -7.90
CA GLY A 302 11.85 36.18 -8.78
C GLY A 302 13.06 35.27 -8.92
N ALA A 303 13.17 34.21 -8.12
CA ALA A 303 14.17 33.16 -8.30
C ALA A 303 13.69 32.08 -9.29
N THR A 304 14.62 31.26 -9.77
CA THR A 304 14.30 30.11 -10.62
C THR A 304 15.20 28.95 -10.26
N MET A 305 14.60 27.84 -9.87
CA MET A 305 15.30 26.57 -9.72
C MET A 305 15.36 25.87 -11.07
N ARG A 306 16.55 25.43 -11.48
CA ARG A 306 16.76 24.75 -12.76
C ARG A 306 17.68 23.55 -12.59
N TYR A 307 17.23 22.39 -13.07
CA TYR A 307 18.12 21.25 -13.26
C TYR A 307 18.91 21.39 -14.57
N ALA A 308 20.22 21.18 -14.50
CA ALA A 308 21.09 21.18 -15.69
C ALA A 308 20.68 20.06 -16.65
N GLU A 309 20.55 18.84 -16.11
CA GLU A 309 20.15 17.63 -16.83
C GLU A 309 18.76 17.17 -16.42
N GLU A 310 18.15 16.32 -17.24
CA GLU A 310 16.90 15.66 -16.85
C GLU A 310 17.17 14.58 -15.81
N ASN A 311 16.38 14.56 -14.75
CA ASN A 311 16.32 13.49 -13.77
C ASN A 311 14.94 12.79 -13.80
N LYS A 312 14.81 11.72 -13.01
CA LYS A 312 13.58 10.90 -12.92
C LYS A 312 12.32 11.76 -12.66
N TYR A 313 12.42 12.81 -11.84
CA TYR A 313 11.32 13.72 -11.52
C TYR A 313 11.02 14.73 -12.63
N THR A 314 12.03 15.37 -13.21
CA THR A 314 11.81 16.36 -14.28
C THR A 314 11.22 15.74 -15.53
N LYS A 315 11.51 14.46 -15.80
CA LYS A 315 10.88 13.70 -16.89
C LYS A 315 9.39 13.44 -16.61
N VAL A 316 9.05 13.06 -15.38
CA VAL A 316 7.65 12.89 -14.95
C VAL A 316 6.86 14.20 -15.07
N ILE A 317 7.48 15.34 -14.74
CA ILE A 317 6.84 16.66 -14.80
C ILE A 317 6.83 17.22 -16.23
N GLY A 318 7.83 16.88 -17.06
CA GLY A 318 7.99 17.40 -18.43
C GLY A 318 8.68 18.76 -18.53
N LYS A 319 9.32 19.23 -17.44
CA LYS A 319 10.13 20.46 -17.44
C LYS A 319 11.25 20.39 -16.39
N LYS A 320 12.26 21.23 -16.57
CA LYS A 320 13.45 21.34 -15.71
C LYS A 320 13.54 22.64 -14.93
N GLU A 321 12.60 23.56 -15.16
CA GLU A 321 12.58 24.90 -14.59
C GLU A 321 11.34 25.07 -13.73
N PHE A 322 11.52 25.67 -12.57
CA PHE A 322 10.50 25.91 -11.57
C PHE A 322 10.71 27.31 -11.00
N THR A 323 9.62 28.05 -10.82
CA THR A 323 9.67 29.44 -10.37
C THR A 323 8.95 29.67 -9.05
N SER A 324 8.15 28.69 -8.58
CA SER A 324 7.35 28.81 -7.37
C SER A 324 7.48 27.60 -6.45
N GLU A 325 7.16 26.40 -6.94
CA GLU A 325 7.22 25.20 -6.12
C GLU A 325 7.57 23.94 -6.91
N PHE A 326 8.22 23.01 -6.21
CA PHE A 326 8.44 21.63 -6.67
C PHE A 326 8.00 20.69 -5.55
N ILE A 327 6.93 19.94 -5.83
CA ILE A 327 6.23 19.09 -4.87
C ILE A 327 6.39 17.63 -5.28
N ARG A 328 6.85 16.80 -4.34
CA ARG A 328 6.89 15.35 -4.44
C ARG A 328 6.03 14.74 -3.35
N LYS A 329 5.25 13.72 -3.69
CA LYS A 329 4.45 12.96 -2.72
C LYS A 329 4.99 11.55 -2.61
N PHE A 330 5.04 11.03 -1.39
CA PHE A 330 5.48 9.68 -1.10
C PHE A 330 4.45 8.95 -0.24
N GLY A 331 4.41 7.64 -0.42
CA GLY A 331 3.76 6.69 0.47
C GLY A 331 4.84 5.90 1.19
N THR A 332 4.67 5.59 2.47
CA THR A 332 5.66 4.83 3.23
C THR A 332 4.95 3.82 4.12
N HIS A 333 5.23 2.54 3.92
CA HIS A 333 4.84 1.51 4.90
C HIS A 333 5.92 1.44 5.96
N ILE A 334 5.52 1.43 7.23
CA ILE A 334 6.44 1.36 8.37
C ILE A 334 6.07 0.20 9.29
N ALA A 335 7.05 -0.29 10.03
CA ALA A 335 6.89 -1.22 11.13
C ALA A 335 7.57 -0.65 12.39
N LEU A 336 6.85 -0.64 13.50
CA LEU A 336 7.35 -0.24 14.82
C LEU A 336 7.27 -1.40 15.80
N PHE A 337 8.26 -1.50 16.68
CA PHE A 337 8.16 -2.23 17.93
C PHE A 337 7.90 -1.27 19.08
N ILE A 338 6.88 -1.55 19.88
CA ILE A 338 6.48 -0.77 21.04
C ILE A 338 6.63 -1.67 22.27
N PRO A 339 7.56 -1.39 23.20
CA PRO A 339 7.73 -2.19 24.41
C PRO A 339 6.49 -2.19 25.32
N SER A 340 6.39 -3.22 26.15
CA SER A 340 5.39 -3.25 27.22
C SER A 340 5.66 -2.17 28.26
N ALA A 341 4.61 -1.68 28.90
CA ALA A 341 4.74 -0.69 29.97
C ALA A 341 5.58 -1.22 31.16
N ASP A 342 5.56 -2.54 31.38
CA ASP A 342 6.29 -3.20 32.47
C ASP A 342 7.79 -3.36 32.14
N ALA A 343 8.14 -3.67 30.88
CA ALA A 343 9.53 -3.76 30.44
C ALA A 343 10.18 -2.37 30.29
N GLY A 344 9.40 -1.37 29.86
CA GLY A 344 9.90 -0.05 29.53
C GLY A 344 10.81 -0.05 28.29
N GLY A 345 11.49 1.07 28.05
CA GLY A 345 12.38 1.25 26.90
C GLY A 345 11.78 2.12 25.80
N GLN A 346 12.55 2.30 24.72
CA GLN A 346 12.18 3.15 23.60
C GLN A 346 11.34 2.39 22.56
N ILE A 347 10.46 3.11 21.90
CA ILE A 347 9.79 2.66 20.68
C ILE A 347 10.86 2.55 19.59
N GLN A 348 10.95 1.39 18.95
CA GLN A 348 11.95 1.14 17.90
C GLN A 348 11.27 1.06 16.54
N PRO A 349 11.55 1.98 15.60
CA PRO A 349 11.23 1.76 14.20
C PRO A 349 12.09 0.61 13.66
N ILE A 350 11.43 -0.48 13.26
CA ILE A 350 12.06 -1.74 12.86
C ILE A 350 11.97 -2.02 11.36
N GLY A 351 11.25 -1.19 10.60
CA GLY A 351 11.21 -1.32 9.15
C GLY A 351 10.50 -0.17 8.44
N ALA A 352 10.88 0.10 7.20
CA ALA A 352 10.26 1.10 6.35
C ALA A 352 10.44 0.78 4.86
N THR A 353 9.47 1.16 4.04
CA THR A 353 9.61 1.17 2.57
C THR A 353 8.87 2.37 2.02
N GLN A 354 9.61 3.29 1.41
CA GLN A 354 9.07 4.50 0.80
C GLN A 354 8.91 4.32 -0.71
N THR A 355 7.76 4.75 -1.24
CA THR A 355 7.45 4.76 -2.68
C THR A 355 7.10 6.18 -3.10
N ALA A 356 7.75 6.68 -4.15
CA ALA A 356 7.36 7.93 -4.77
C ALA A 356 6.03 7.77 -5.53
N LEU A 357 5.09 8.67 -5.30
CA LEU A 357 3.73 8.59 -5.83
C LEU A 357 3.50 9.61 -6.95
N SER A 358 4.03 10.81 -6.81
CA SER A 358 3.89 11.83 -7.84
C SER A 358 4.92 12.93 -7.66
N ALA A 359 5.13 13.68 -8.74
CA ALA A 359 5.87 14.91 -8.73
C ALA A 359 5.18 15.95 -9.61
N THR A 360 5.15 17.18 -9.12
CA THR A 360 4.56 18.34 -9.79
C THR A 360 5.41 19.56 -9.50
N GLY A 361 5.31 20.59 -10.34
CA GLY A 361 5.90 21.87 -10.02
C GLY A 361 5.50 22.96 -10.99
N GLU A 362 5.64 24.20 -10.54
CA GLU A 362 5.29 25.42 -11.27
C GLU A 362 6.50 26.33 -11.45
#